data_AF-A0AAD5XEQ2-F1
#
_entry.id   AF-A0AAD5XEQ2-F1
#
_cell.length_a   1.000
_cell.length_b   1.000
_cell.length_c   1.000
_cell.angle_alpha   90.00
_cell.angle_beta   90.00
_cell.angle_gamma   90.00
#
_symmetry.space_group_name_H-M   'P 1'
#
loop_
_entity.id
_entity.type
_entity.pdbx_description
1 polymer ?
#
loop_
_entity_poly.entity_id
_entity_poly.type
_entity_poly.pdbx_seq_one_letter_code
_entity_poly.pdbx_strand_id
1 'polypeptide(L)'
;MNFVSLVRRRSGLRFLGGFRLFTSSKSVRLQKPKLSETHVAKHDEPAAEVLPELRTRSLLTSNLWHHRITDRISQITNNKKTHASVNTTDTNTQSEDRKMIDSFVQVFLPFRSDPFLIEEYLNPYGRVRFGKVLEDLDALAGSISYLHCSGANFTIVTASVDRIDMLKEIPKDQDISIFGYVTYVGNSSMEITIQMETVPQDVGITPADMDEQASRYRYTKLPESKRRDLILAAKFIMVARDPDTDKAAKVPQLRLDTDAEREIFANGALHKTRKQIESQSALIRKPPSVEEMSFVHDLYKEYNKYVYSENTHASVVKPDHIIWMKDTRLQNINLTYPQDRNIHNKIFGGYLMRLAYELGSTSAIIFSRSPLNFLSLDDVTFRRPVEIGAILDLHAQVVYTRENKMVVKVVAHVLDAQSGSRELSNEFWLTFEAVSPVPGEKRRVIPRSYNDCMLCLEGKRRLTVEK
;
A
#
# COMPACT_ATOMS: atom_id res chain seq x y z
N MET A 1 50.19 3.43 59.56
CA MET A 1 49.98 4.31 60.73
C MET A 1 48.91 5.32 60.32
N ASN A 2 47.64 5.17 60.72
CA ASN A 2 47.06 5.62 62.01
C ASN A 2 47.49 7.06 62.30
N PHE A 3 46.63 8.09 62.40
CA PHE A 3 45.39 8.21 63.19
C PHE A 3 44.71 9.58 62.81
N VAL A 4 43.37 9.68 62.62
CA VAL A 4 42.35 10.15 63.63
C VAL A 4 42.24 11.69 63.68
N SER A 5 41.08 12.38 63.74
CA SER A 5 39.65 12.03 63.78
C SER A 5 38.75 13.28 63.99
N LEU A 6 37.44 13.14 63.71
CA LEU A 6 36.26 13.58 64.53
C LEU A 6 36.00 15.11 64.69
N VAL A 7 34.79 15.70 64.79
CA VAL A 7 33.40 15.40 65.25
C VAL A 7 32.49 16.46 64.55
N ARG A 8 31.32 16.21 63.90
CA ARG A 8 29.97 15.71 64.30
C ARG A 8 28.95 16.79 64.77
N ARG A 9 27.79 16.84 64.10
CA ARG A 9 26.37 16.93 64.59
C ARG A 9 25.48 17.03 63.33
N ARG A 10 24.56 16.14 62.91
CA ARG A 10 23.54 15.20 63.45
C ARG A 10 22.22 15.82 63.94
N SER A 11 21.15 15.56 63.17
CA SER A 11 19.77 15.17 63.56
C SER A 11 18.99 14.86 62.27
N GLY A 12 18.31 13.74 62.00
CA GLY A 12 17.94 12.55 62.76
C GLY A 12 16.42 12.38 62.81
N LEU A 13 15.84 11.42 62.07
CA LEU A 13 14.84 10.47 62.59
C LEU A 13 14.60 9.28 61.63
N ARG A 14 14.57 8.07 62.21
CA ARG A 14 14.22 6.74 61.64
C ARG A 14 12.96 6.26 62.35
N PHE A 15 12.24 5.29 61.78
CA PHE A 15 11.85 3.99 62.41
C PHE A 15 11.33 3.08 61.26
N LEU A 16 11.95 1.94 60.88
CA LEU A 16 12.11 0.60 61.50
C LEU A 16 10.96 -0.38 61.20
N GLY A 17 11.31 -1.56 60.66
CA GLY A 17 10.47 -2.77 60.71
C GLY A 17 10.53 -3.62 59.43
N GLY A 18 11.45 -4.59 59.37
CA GLY A 18 11.42 -5.67 58.38
C GLY A 18 10.88 -6.96 58.97
N PHE A 19 10.44 -7.93 58.15
CA PHE A 19 10.41 -9.35 58.52
C PHE A 19 10.36 -10.31 57.32
N ARG A 20 11.20 -11.34 57.46
CA ARG A 20 11.39 -12.68 56.87
C ARG A 20 10.45 -13.24 55.76
N LEU A 21 11.12 -13.91 54.81
CA LEU A 21 10.60 -15.01 53.99
C LEU A 21 10.11 -16.19 54.84
N PHE A 22 8.95 -16.74 54.49
CA PHE A 22 8.53 -18.11 54.81
C PHE A 22 7.85 -18.75 53.60
N THR A 23 8.28 -19.97 53.27
CA THR A 23 7.63 -20.90 52.35
C THR A 23 6.48 -21.61 53.06
N SER A 24 5.32 -21.76 52.39
CA SER A 24 4.35 -22.81 52.71
C SER A 24 3.34 -22.98 51.58
N SER A 25 3.30 -24.18 51.01
CA SER A 25 2.24 -24.71 50.17
C SER A 25 0.91 -24.80 50.91
N LYS A 26 -0.21 -24.43 50.26
CA LYS A 26 -1.55 -25.00 50.51
C LYS A 26 -2.50 -24.63 49.37
N SER A 27 -3.00 -25.65 48.67
CA SER A 27 -4.05 -25.55 47.66
C SER A 27 -5.37 -25.08 48.28
N VAL A 28 -6.01 -24.08 47.68
CA VAL A 28 -7.38 -23.67 48.01
C VAL A 28 -8.28 -23.95 46.81
N ARG A 29 -9.25 -24.84 47.02
CA ARG A 29 -10.26 -25.30 46.08
C ARG A 29 -11.43 -24.31 46.12
N LEU A 30 -11.63 -23.54 45.06
CA LEU A 30 -12.78 -22.61 44.95
C LEU A 30 -14.05 -23.39 44.54
N GLN A 31 -15.06 -23.32 45.40
CA GLN A 31 -16.40 -23.88 45.20
C GLN A 31 -17.21 -23.02 44.21
N LYS A 32 -18.00 -23.67 43.35
CA LYS A 32 -19.00 -23.01 42.48
C LYS A 32 -20.21 -22.57 43.32
N PRO A 33 -20.73 -21.35 43.16
CA PRO A 33 -21.98 -20.96 43.81
C PRO A 33 -23.20 -21.46 43.02
N LYS A 34 -24.22 -21.95 43.76
CA LYS A 34 -25.56 -22.29 43.27
C LYS A 34 -26.37 -21.00 43.08
N LEU A 35 -27.04 -20.86 41.93
CA LEU A 35 -28.04 -19.82 41.68
C LEU A 35 -29.43 -20.31 42.11
N SER A 36 -30.13 -19.48 42.87
CA SER A 36 -31.55 -19.62 43.24
C SER A 36 -32.43 -18.88 42.23
N GLU A 37 -33.52 -19.51 41.82
CA GLU A 37 -34.53 -18.95 40.91
C GLU A 37 -35.40 -17.89 41.60
N THR A 38 -35.54 -16.72 40.97
CA THR A 38 -36.66 -15.80 41.19
C THR A 38 -37.09 -15.18 39.85
N HIS A 39 -38.39 -15.24 39.59
CA HIS A 39 -39.05 -14.84 38.35
C HIS A 39 -39.43 -13.34 38.31
N VAL A 40 -39.16 -12.72 37.16
CA VAL A 40 -39.91 -11.65 36.44
C VAL A 40 -39.72 -10.17 36.85
N ALA A 41 -39.10 -9.42 35.93
CA ALA A 41 -39.70 -8.23 35.29
C ALA A 41 -39.05 -8.04 33.90
N LYS A 42 -39.85 -8.09 32.83
CA LYS A 42 -39.41 -7.80 31.46
C LYS A 42 -39.23 -6.28 31.33
N HIS A 43 -37.99 -5.82 31.28
CA HIS A 43 -37.64 -4.55 30.66
C HIS A 43 -37.08 -4.87 29.28
N ASP A 44 -37.67 -4.27 28.24
CA ASP A 44 -37.11 -4.26 26.90
C ASP A 44 -35.75 -3.55 26.95
N GLU A 45 -34.66 -4.32 26.90
CA GLU A 45 -33.33 -3.78 26.65
C GLU A 45 -33.29 -3.22 25.21
N PRO A 46 -32.78 -1.99 25.00
CA PRO A 46 -32.53 -1.51 23.66
C PRO A 46 -31.55 -2.48 23.00
N ALA A 47 -31.91 -2.96 21.81
CA ALA A 47 -31.04 -3.81 21.00
C ALA A 47 -29.64 -3.21 21.01
N ALA A 48 -28.67 -3.99 21.50
CA ALA A 48 -27.28 -3.59 21.47
C ALA A 48 -26.95 -3.20 20.02
N GLU A 49 -26.72 -1.91 19.79
CA GLU A 49 -26.07 -1.42 18.58
C GLU A 49 -24.72 -2.11 18.53
N VAL A 50 -24.69 -3.23 17.80
CA VAL A 50 -23.46 -3.86 17.37
C VAL A 50 -22.83 -2.83 16.46
N LEU A 51 -21.84 -2.09 16.98
CA LEU A 51 -20.91 -1.33 16.16
C LEU A 51 -20.52 -2.25 15.00
N PRO A 52 -20.78 -1.85 13.73
CA PRO A 52 -20.41 -2.67 12.60
C PRO A 52 -18.94 -3.01 12.78
N GLU A 53 -18.62 -4.31 12.80
CA GLU A 53 -17.26 -4.82 13.00
C GLU A 53 -16.28 -3.87 12.31
N LEU A 54 -15.40 -3.20 13.07
CA LEU A 54 -14.35 -2.35 12.52
C LEU A 54 -13.55 -3.19 11.53
N ARG A 55 -13.92 -3.14 10.25
CA ARG A 55 -13.27 -3.92 9.22
C ARG A 55 -11.88 -3.33 9.05
N THR A 56 -10.86 -4.15 9.28
CA THR A 56 -9.47 -3.72 9.11
C THR A 56 -9.15 -3.41 7.64
N ARG A 57 -9.88 -4.06 6.72
CA ARG A 57 -9.88 -3.85 5.27
C ARG A 57 -11.07 -2.99 4.84
N SER A 58 -10.96 -2.26 3.73
CA SER A 58 -12.13 -1.56 3.17
C SER A 58 -13.26 -2.54 2.85
N LEU A 59 -14.51 -2.06 2.84
CA LEU A 59 -15.65 -2.85 2.37
C LEU A 59 -15.40 -3.46 0.99
N LEU A 60 -14.85 -2.68 0.05
CA LEU A 60 -14.55 -3.14 -1.30
C LEU A 60 -13.52 -4.28 -1.31
N THR A 61 -12.37 -4.09 -0.65
CA THR A 61 -11.34 -5.13 -0.56
C THR A 61 -11.88 -6.38 0.14
N SER A 62 -12.72 -6.21 1.17
CA SER A 62 -13.36 -7.33 1.87
C SER A 62 -14.30 -8.11 0.94
N ASN A 63 -15.14 -7.42 0.16
CA ASN A 63 -16.08 -8.06 -0.76
C ASN A 63 -15.35 -8.77 -1.92
N LEU A 64 -14.33 -8.13 -2.50
CA LEU A 64 -13.48 -8.76 -3.51
C LEU A 64 -12.75 -9.99 -2.96
N TRP A 65 -12.32 -9.94 -1.70
CA TRP A 65 -11.65 -11.06 -1.04
C TRP A 65 -12.60 -12.22 -0.72
N HIS A 66 -13.79 -11.92 -0.19
CA HIS A 66 -14.84 -12.92 0.03
C HIS A 66 -15.18 -13.65 -1.27
N HIS A 67 -15.33 -12.93 -2.38
CA HIS A 67 -15.60 -13.54 -3.68
C HIS A 67 -14.51 -14.55 -4.09
N ARG A 68 -13.22 -14.20 -3.95
CA ARG A 68 -12.13 -15.11 -4.30
C ARG A 68 -12.09 -16.35 -3.41
N ILE A 69 -12.39 -16.20 -2.12
CA ILE A 69 -12.47 -17.34 -1.20
C ILE A 69 -13.64 -18.23 -1.58
N THR A 70 -14.82 -17.65 -1.83
CA THR A 70 -16.00 -18.41 -2.25
C THR A 70 -15.77 -19.13 -3.58
N ASP A 71 -15.15 -18.46 -4.56
CA ASP A 71 -14.76 -19.08 -5.84
C ASP A 71 -13.77 -20.23 -5.63
N ARG A 72 -12.73 -20.03 -4.81
CA ARG A 72 -11.73 -21.07 -4.54
C ARG A 72 -12.34 -22.24 -3.78
N ILE A 73 -13.19 -21.98 -2.78
CA ILE A 73 -13.94 -23.02 -2.07
C ILE A 73 -14.83 -23.75 -3.08
N SER A 74 -15.54 -23.04 -3.96
CA SER A 74 -16.39 -23.65 -5.00
C SER A 74 -15.58 -24.51 -5.96
N GLN A 75 -14.41 -24.06 -6.42
CA GLN A 75 -13.49 -24.83 -7.26
C GLN A 75 -12.95 -26.06 -6.56
N ILE A 76 -12.54 -25.96 -5.28
CA ILE A 76 -12.10 -27.11 -4.47
C ILE A 76 -13.26 -28.10 -4.27
N THR A 77 -14.48 -27.60 -4.03
CA THR A 77 -15.67 -28.41 -3.79
C THR A 77 -16.13 -29.12 -5.06
N ASN A 78 -16.04 -28.44 -6.22
CA ASN A 78 -16.33 -29.01 -7.53
C ASN A 78 -15.25 -30.02 -7.96
N ASN A 79 -13.96 -29.74 -7.69
CA ASN A 79 -12.87 -30.70 -7.93
C ASN A 79 -13.00 -31.96 -7.05
N LYS A 80 -13.49 -31.83 -5.80
CA LYS A 80 -13.81 -32.99 -4.96
C LYS A 80 -15.00 -33.80 -5.47
N LYS A 81 -15.97 -33.18 -6.16
CA LYS A 81 -17.09 -33.88 -6.81
C LYS A 81 -16.66 -34.57 -8.11
N THR A 82 -15.75 -33.99 -8.90
CA THR A 82 -15.25 -34.61 -10.13
C THR A 82 -14.24 -35.72 -9.88
N HIS A 83 -13.47 -35.68 -8.78
CA HIS A 83 -12.58 -36.80 -8.41
C HIS A 83 -13.30 -38.06 -7.89
N ALA A 84 -14.62 -38.04 -7.69
CA ALA A 84 -15.41 -39.24 -7.41
C ALA A 84 -15.82 -40.01 -8.69
N SER A 85 -15.58 -39.46 -9.87
CA SER A 85 -15.81 -40.15 -11.15
C SER A 85 -14.97 -39.52 -12.25
N VAL A 86 -13.83 -40.13 -12.59
CA VAL A 86 -13.29 -40.29 -13.97
C VAL A 86 -11.87 -40.85 -13.89
N ASN A 87 -11.67 -41.94 -14.63
CA ASN A 87 -10.38 -42.58 -14.87
C ASN A 87 -9.41 -41.67 -15.61
N THR A 88 -8.13 -41.88 -15.34
CA THR A 88 -6.95 -41.29 -15.98
C THR A 88 -7.01 -41.32 -17.51
N THR A 89 -7.05 -40.15 -18.13
CA THR A 89 -6.51 -39.90 -19.47
C THR A 89 -6.00 -38.46 -19.54
N ASP A 90 -4.83 -38.31 -20.15
CA ASP A 90 -4.10 -37.06 -20.40
C ASP A 90 -5.00 -35.87 -20.77
N THR A 91 -4.88 -34.77 -20.03
CA THR A 91 -5.34 -33.46 -20.49
C THR A 91 -4.19 -32.48 -20.41
N ASN A 92 -3.46 -32.40 -21.53
CA ASN A 92 -2.80 -31.17 -21.93
C ASN A 92 -3.92 -30.16 -22.28
N THR A 93 -4.58 -29.61 -21.27
CA THR A 93 -5.65 -28.63 -21.45
C THR A 93 -4.99 -27.36 -21.98
N GLN A 94 -4.92 -27.22 -23.31
CA GLN A 94 -4.67 -25.93 -23.92
C GLN A 94 -5.69 -24.96 -23.35
N SER A 95 -5.21 -24.00 -22.56
CA SER A 95 -6.01 -22.89 -22.10
C SER A 95 -6.67 -22.25 -23.31
N GLU A 96 -8.01 -22.25 -23.35
CA GLU A 96 -8.77 -21.54 -24.37
C GLU A 96 -8.32 -20.07 -24.42
N ASP A 97 -8.22 -19.51 -25.62
CA ASP A 97 -7.93 -18.10 -25.79
C ASP A 97 -9.07 -17.26 -25.19
N ARG A 98 -8.72 -16.22 -24.44
CA ARG A 98 -9.66 -15.36 -23.71
C ARG A 98 -9.83 -14.03 -24.42
N LYS A 99 -11.04 -13.46 -24.39
CA LYS A 99 -11.26 -12.08 -24.83
C LYS A 99 -10.93 -11.11 -23.69
N MET A 100 -10.61 -9.86 -24.01
CA MET A 100 -10.37 -8.84 -22.97
C MET A 100 -11.59 -8.68 -22.05
N ILE A 101 -12.79 -8.68 -22.64
CA ILE A 101 -14.06 -8.55 -21.92
C ILE A 101 -14.32 -9.68 -20.91
N ASP A 102 -13.75 -10.87 -21.12
CA ASP A 102 -13.93 -12.01 -20.21
C ASP A 102 -13.28 -11.73 -18.84
N SER A 103 -12.31 -10.81 -18.80
CA SER A 103 -11.60 -10.39 -17.58
C SER A 103 -12.11 -9.08 -17.00
N PHE A 104 -13.12 -8.46 -17.62
CA PHE A 104 -13.61 -7.15 -17.19
C PHE A 104 -14.26 -7.21 -15.80
N VAL A 105 -13.84 -6.29 -14.93
CA VAL A 105 -14.45 -6.09 -13.61
C VAL A 105 -14.63 -4.60 -13.38
N GLN A 106 -15.80 -4.21 -12.89
CA GLN A 106 -16.12 -2.87 -12.43
C GLN A 106 -16.67 -2.93 -11.00
N VAL A 107 -16.27 -1.95 -10.21
CA VAL A 107 -16.69 -1.75 -8.82
C VAL A 107 -16.95 -0.27 -8.60
N PHE A 108 -17.80 0.05 -7.63
CA PHE A 108 -18.14 1.43 -7.31
C PHE A 108 -17.89 1.72 -5.84
N LEU A 109 -17.51 2.97 -5.56
CA LEU A 109 -17.43 3.54 -4.23
C LEU A 109 -18.54 4.60 -4.12
N PRO A 110 -19.72 4.23 -3.57
CA PRO A 110 -20.85 5.14 -3.45
C PRO A 110 -20.65 6.19 -2.34
N PHE A 111 -19.58 7.00 -2.41
CA PHE A 111 -19.24 7.98 -1.37
C PHE A 111 -20.34 8.99 -1.07
N ARG A 112 -21.14 9.36 -2.08
CA ARG A 112 -22.25 10.29 -1.89
C ARG A 112 -23.44 9.58 -1.21
N SER A 113 -23.67 8.32 -1.57
CA SER A 113 -24.88 7.58 -1.21
C SER A 113 -24.72 6.74 0.07
N ASP A 114 -23.49 6.46 0.51
CA ASP A 114 -23.15 5.68 1.71
C ASP A 114 -22.22 6.48 2.65
N PRO A 115 -22.78 7.15 3.68
CA PRO A 115 -22.02 7.93 4.65
C PRO A 115 -21.03 7.11 5.49
N PHE A 116 -21.30 5.83 5.73
CA PHE A 116 -20.41 4.97 6.52
C PHE A 116 -19.20 4.56 5.68
N LEU A 117 -19.41 4.25 4.39
CA LEU A 117 -18.30 3.93 3.50
C LEU A 117 -17.33 5.10 3.35
N ILE A 118 -17.83 6.32 3.11
CA ILE A 118 -16.93 7.47 2.95
C ILE A 118 -16.11 7.73 4.22
N GLU A 119 -16.66 7.50 5.41
CA GLU A 119 -15.91 7.63 6.68
C GLU A 119 -14.67 6.71 6.71
N GLU A 120 -14.75 5.48 6.21
CA GLU A 120 -13.60 4.57 6.11
C GLU A 120 -12.49 5.09 5.18
N TYR A 121 -12.88 5.93 4.20
CA TYR A 121 -12.00 6.47 3.17
C TYR A 121 -11.55 7.90 3.47
N LEU A 122 -12.05 8.58 4.49
CA LEU A 122 -11.63 9.93 4.82
C LEU A 122 -10.36 9.93 5.67
N ASN A 123 -9.49 10.89 5.39
CA ASN A 123 -8.40 11.28 6.27
C ASN A 123 -8.86 12.40 7.23
N PRO A 124 -8.06 12.73 8.27
CA PRO A 124 -8.42 13.78 9.23
C PRO A 124 -8.58 15.19 8.63
N TYR A 125 -8.13 15.41 7.39
CA TYR A 125 -8.25 16.67 6.65
C TYR A 125 -9.48 16.70 5.73
N GLY A 126 -10.34 15.69 5.80
CA GLY A 126 -11.57 15.60 5.01
C GLY A 126 -11.32 15.32 3.52
N ARG A 127 -10.22 14.64 3.18
CA ARG A 127 -9.87 14.16 1.83
C ARG A 127 -9.80 12.65 1.80
N VAL A 128 -9.89 12.05 0.61
CA VAL A 128 -9.79 10.59 0.46
C VAL A 128 -8.39 10.08 0.80
N ARG A 129 -8.31 9.04 1.64
CA ARG A 129 -7.12 8.30 2.03
C ARG A 129 -6.66 7.42 0.87
N PHE A 130 -5.80 7.96 0.02
CA PHE A 130 -5.31 7.27 -1.17
C PHE A 130 -4.61 5.93 -0.88
N GLY A 131 -4.03 5.75 0.32
CA GLY A 131 -3.50 4.45 0.75
C GLY A 131 -4.54 3.31 0.71
N LYS A 132 -5.80 3.58 1.08
CA LYS A 132 -6.91 2.61 0.95
C LYS A 132 -7.25 2.33 -0.51
N VAL A 133 -7.22 3.38 -1.33
CA VAL A 133 -7.44 3.25 -2.78
C VAL A 133 -6.36 2.37 -3.42
N LEU A 134 -5.09 2.51 -3.06
CA LEU A 134 -4.01 1.62 -3.54
C LEU A 134 -4.24 0.15 -3.15
N GLU A 135 -4.76 -0.08 -1.95
CA GLU A 135 -5.16 -1.42 -1.48
C GLU A 135 -6.26 -2.00 -2.38
N ASP A 136 -7.29 -1.21 -2.69
CA ASP A 136 -8.40 -1.61 -3.56
C ASP A 136 -7.97 -1.84 -5.01
N LEU A 137 -7.08 -1.00 -5.56
CA LEU A 137 -6.58 -1.16 -6.93
C LEU A 137 -5.83 -2.49 -7.10
N ASP A 138 -4.98 -2.87 -6.15
CA ASP A 138 -4.31 -4.18 -6.15
C ASP A 138 -5.33 -5.32 -5.99
N ALA A 139 -6.40 -5.09 -5.23
CA ALA A 139 -7.44 -6.09 -5.00
C ALA A 139 -8.30 -6.26 -6.25
N LEU A 140 -8.51 -5.20 -7.02
CA LEU A 140 -9.19 -5.31 -8.30
C LEU A 140 -8.30 -6.01 -9.34
N ALA A 141 -7.01 -5.67 -9.40
CA ALA A 141 -6.04 -6.32 -10.29
C ALA A 141 -5.93 -7.83 -10.06
N GLY A 142 -5.86 -8.24 -8.79
CA GLY A 142 -5.88 -9.66 -8.45
C GLY A 142 -7.17 -10.36 -8.90
N SER A 143 -8.34 -9.71 -8.79
CA SER A 143 -9.61 -10.32 -9.16
C SER A 143 -9.75 -10.46 -10.67
N ILE A 144 -9.33 -9.43 -11.43
CA ILE A 144 -9.28 -9.44 -12.90
C ILE A 144 -8.37 -10.56 -13.42
N SER A 145 -7.16 -10.71 -12.85
CA SER A 145 -6.24 -11.78 -13.25
C SER A 145 -6.79 -13.17 -12.95
N TYR A 146 -7.42 -13.37 -11.79
CA TYR A 146 -8.06 -14.64 -11.48
C TYR A 146 -9.24 -14.97 -12.40
N LEU A 147 -10.00 -13.96 -12.80
CA LEU A 147 -11.09 -14.12 -13.74
C LEU A 147 -10.59 -14.53 -15.14
N HIS A 148 -9.54 -13.85 -15.63
CA HIS A 148 -8.87 -14.19 -16.89
C HIS A 148 -8.35 -15.64 -16.87
N CYS A 149 -7.76 -16.05 -15.76
CA CYS A 149 -7.24 -17.39 -15.55
C CYS A 149 -8.27 -18.43 -15.08
N SER A 150 -9.56 -18.11 -15.13
CA SER A 150 -10.60 -19.04 -14.68
C SER A 150 -10.49 -20.38 -15.42
N GLY A 151 -10.57 -21.49 -14.66
CA GLY A 151 -10.40 -22.85 -15.18
C GLY A 151 -8.99 -23.43 -15.02
N ALA A 152 -8.00 -22.65 -14.60
CA ALA A 152 -6.66 -23.14 -14.28
C ALA A 152 -6.29 -22.86 -12.82
N ASN A 153 -5.52 -23.76 -12.20
CA ASN A 153 -5.08 -23.62 -10.83
C ASN A 153 -3.75 -22.85 -10.78
N PHE A 154 -3.81 -21.53 -10.53
CA PHE A 154 -2.61 -20.69 -10.43
C PHE A 154 -2.50 -19.95 -9.10
N THR A 155 -1.25 -19.79 -8.67
CA THR A 155 -0.86 -18.78 -7.69
C THR A 155 -0.51 -17.50 -8.42
N ILE A 156 -1.40 -16.51 -8.37
CA ILE A 156 -1.22 -15.20 -9.01
C ILE A 156 -0.79 -14.20 -7.96
N VAL A 157 0.30 -13.49 -8.24
CA VAL A 157 0.88 -12.45 -7.38
C VAL A 157 1.12 -11.17 -8.15
N THR A 158 1.05 -10.03 -7.45
CA THR A 158 1.44 -8.73 -8.00
C THR A 158 2.95 -8.67 -8.11
N ALA A 159 3.48 -8.55 -9.33
CA ALA A 159 4.91 -8.46 -9.57
C ALA A 159 5.39 -7.00 -9.61
N SER A 160 4.60 -6.12 -10.21
CA SER A 160 4.90 -4.70 -10.24
C SER A 160 3.66 -3.86 -10.50
N VAL A 161 3.72 -2.60 -10.10
CA VAL A 161 2.75 -1.56 -10.44
C VAL A 161 3.51 -0.49 -11.19
N ASP A 162 3.00 -0.07 -12.34
CA ASP A 162 3.60 1.05 -13.07
C ASP A 162 3.25 2.37 -12.37
N ARG A 163 3.96 3.44 -12.73
CA ARG A 163 3.69 4.78 -12.20
C ARG A 163 2.19 5.13 -12.30
N ILE A 164 1.65 5.60 -11.18
CA ILE A 164 0.27 6.08 -11.05
C ILE A 164 0.35 7.59 -10.83
N ASP A 165 -0.16 8.37 -11.78
CA ASP A 165 -0.32 9.81 -11.66
C ASP A 165 -1.78 10.17 -11.39
N MET A 166 -2.00 11.12 -10.48
CA MET A 166 -3.30 11.71 -10.21
C MET A 166 -3.60 12.78 -11.25
N LEU A 167 -4.64 12.58 -12.06
CA LEU A 167 -5.12 13.60 -12.99
C LEU A 167 -5.99 14.64 -12.28
N LYS A 168 -6.71 14.20 -11.23
CA LYS A 168 -7.60 15.01 -10.39
C LYS A 168 -7.58 14.50 -8.96
N GLU A 169 -7.96 15.35 -8.00
CA GLU A 169 -8.25 14.92 -6.63
C GLU A 169 -9.51 14.02 -6.63
N ILE A 170 -9.52 12.96 -5.81
CA ILE A 170 -10.70 12.09 -5.69
C ILE A 170 -11.80 12.86 -4.93
N PRO A 171 -12.94 13.16 -5.55
CA PRO A 171 -14.03 13.85 -4.87
C PRO A 171 -14.68 12.94 -3.83
N LYS A 172 -15.04 13.51 -2.67
CA LYS A 172 -15.76 12.80 -1.59
C LYS A 172 -17.28 12.93 -1.69
N ASP A 173 -17.75 13.86 -2.50
CA ASP A 173 -19.16 14.23 -2.69
C ASP A 173 -19.75 13.61 -3.96
N GLN A 174 -19.01 12.73 -4.63
CA GLN A 174 -19.41 12.02 -5.83
C GLN A 174 -19.11 10.54 -5.68
N ASP A 175 -19.98 9.72 -6.28
CA ASP A 175 -19.72 8.29 -6.38
C ASP A 175 -18.59 8.04 -7.40
N ILE A 176 -17.76 7.04 -7.13
CA ILE A 176 -16.59 6.73 -7.95
C ILE A 176 -16.78 5.36 -8.61
N SER A 177 -16.37 5.25 -9.87
CA SER A 177 -16.29 4.00 -10.63
C SER A 177 -14.83 3.60 -10.76
N ILE A 178 -14.51 2.34 -10.47
CA ILE A 178 -13.19 1.75 -10.69
C ILE A 178 -13.39 0.50 -11.54
N PHE A 179 -12.73 0.42 -12.68
CA PHE A 179 -12.88 -0.72 -13.58
C PHE A 179 -11.56 -1.08 -14.24
N GLY A 180 -11.44 -2.32 -14.69
CA GLY A 180 -10.25 -2.78 -15.39
C GLY A 180 -10.44 -4.14 -16.06
N TYR A 181 -9.43 -4.50 -16.85
CA TYR A 181 -9.37 -5.74 -17.61
C TYR A 181 -7.91 -6.02 -18.01
N VAL A 182 -7.64 -7.25 -18.45
CA VAL A 182 -6.33 -7.64 -18.98
C VAL A 182 -6.14 -6.98 -20.35
N THR A 183 -5.09 -6.17 -20.48
CA THR A 183 -4.77 -5.43 -21.71
C THR A 183 -3.62 -6.05 -22.50
N TYR A 184 -2.75 -6.81 -21.84
CA TYR A 184 -1.66 -7.52 -22.49
C TYR A 184 -1.30 -8.80 -21.74
N VAL A 185 -0.90 -9.82 -22.49
CA VAL A 185 -0.49 -11.12 -21.94
C VAL A 185 0.89 -11.49 -22.49
N GLY A 186 1.79 -11.87 -21.58
CA GLY A 186 3.08 -12.48 -21.89
C GLY A 186 3.02 -14.00 -21.78
N ASN A 187 4.15 -14.62 -21.41
CA ASN A 187 4.17 -16.07 -21.19
C ASN A 187 3.48 -16.44 -19.85
N SER A 188 3.95 -15.86 -18.75
CA SER A 188 3.41 -16.07 -17.39
C SER A 188 2.92 -14.79 -16.73
N SER A 189 2.93 -13.67 -17.45
CA SER A 189 2.60 -12.34 -16.94
C SER A 189 1.39 -11.76 -17.64
N MET A 190 0.61 -10.95 -16.93
CA MET A 190 -0.54 -10.23 -17.45
C MET A 190 -0.43 -8.77 -17.04
N GLU A 191 -0.60 -7.85 -18.00
CA GLU A 191 -0.81 -6.43 -17.75
C GLU A 191 -2.31 -6.19 -17.58
N ILE A 192 -2.68 -5.57 -16.47
CA ILE A 192 -4.04 -5.18 -16.14
C ILE A 192 -4.08 -3.68 -16.10
N THR A 193 -4.93 -3.09 -16.93
CA THR A 193 -5.18 -1.65 -16.89
C THR A 193 -6.44 -1.41 -16.04
N ILE A 194 -6.31 -0.53 -15.05
CA ILE A 194 -7.40 -0.09 -14.18
C ILE A 194 -7.57 1.41 -14.36
N GLN A 195 -8.81 1.85 -14.47
CA GLN A 195 -9.19 3.26 -14.55
C GLN A 195 -10.15 3.58 -13.40
N MET A 196 -10.01 4.79 -12.86
CA MET A 196 -10.90 5.34 -11.87
C MET A 196 -11.51 6.63 -12.40
N GLU A 197 -12.82 6.75 -12.37
CA GLU A 197 -13.57 7.88 -12.91
C GLU A 197 -14.71 8.31 -11.98
N THR A 198 -15.13 9.57 -12.08
CA THR A 198 -16.33 10.05 -11.40
C THR A 198 -17.59 9.52 -12.07
N VAL A 199 -18.62 9.30 -11.26
CA VAL A 199 -19.94 8.90 -11.75
C VAL A 199 -20.83 10.14 -11.80
N PRO A 200 -21.47 10.44 -12.95
CA PRO A 200 -22.37 11.58 -13.08
C PRO A 200 -23.50 11.55 -12.05
N GLN A 201 -23.74 12.69 -11.40
CA GLN A 201 -24.66 12.83 -10.24
C GLN A 201 -26.10 12.40 -10.50
N ASP A 202 -26.55 12.51 -11.75
CA ASP A 202 -27.90 12.32 -12.23
C ASP A 202 -28.16 10.92 -12.83
N VAL A 203 -27.13 10.07 -12.92
CA VAL A 203 -27.29 8.65 -13.20
C VAL A 203 -27.57 7.91 -11.89
N GLY A 204 -26.87 8.30 -10.81
CA GLY A 204 -26.89 7.59 -9.53
C GLY A 204 -26.34 6.16 -9.66
N ILE A 205 -25.73 5.64 -8.60
CA ILE A 205 -25.55 4.19 -8.47
C ILE A 205 -26.49 3.77 -7.37
N THR A 206 -27.44 2.90 -7.71
CA THR A 206 -28.33 2.31 -6.72
C THR A 206 -27.75 0.98 -6.26
N PRO A 207 -28.08 0.52 -5.03
CA PRO A 207 -27.77 -0.85 -4.62
C PRO A 207 -28.31 -1.91 -5.60
N ALA A 208 -29.36 -1.62 -6.37
CA ALA A 208 -29.90 -2.50 -7.42
C ALA A 208 -29.02 -2.60 -8.68
N ASP A 209 -27.96 -1.79 -8.77
CA ASP A 209 -26.92 -1.92 -9.80
C ASP A 209 -25.79 -2.85 -9.36
N MET A 210 -25.75 -3.21 -8.07
CA MET A 210 -24.85 -4.22 -7.51
C MET A 210 -25.40 -5.62 -7.81
N ASP A 211 -24.55 -6.55 -8.27
CA ASP A 211 -24.91 -7.96 -8.27
C ASP A 211 -24.96 -8.48 -6.83
N GLU A 212 -26.18 -8.76 -6.32
CA GLU A 212 -26.43 -9.28 -4.97
C GLU A 212 -25.70 -10.59 -4.67
N GLN A 213 -25.37 -11.39 -5.70
CA GLN A 213 -24.75 -12.71 -5.53
C GLN A 213 -23.24 -12.69 -5.77
N ALA A 214 -22.72 -11.72 -6.55
CA ALA A 214 -21.31 -11.68 -6.93
C ALA A 214 -20.55 -10.44 -6.47
N SER A 215 -21.18 -9.40 -5.90
CA SER A 215 -20.50 -8.12 -5.65
C SER A 215 -19.72 -7.60 -6.89
N ARG A 216 -20.19 -7.93 -8.10
CA ARG A 216 -19.60 -7.56 -9.40
C ARG A 216 -20.60 -6.68 -10.13
N TYR A 217 -20.14 -5.64 -10.82
CA TYR A 217 -21.04 -4.86 -11.68
C TYR A 217 -20.94 -5.37 -13.12
N ARG A 218 -22.09 -5.62 -13.76
CA ARG A 218 -22.14 -5.83 -15.22
C ARG A 218 -21.95 -4.47 -15.90
N TYR A 219 -21.10 -4.42 -16.93
CA TYR A 219 -20.76 -3.26 -17.78
C TYR A 219 -21.96 -2.40 -18.25
N THR A 220 -23.18 -2.94 -18.19
CA THR A 220 -24.33 -2.55 -18.99
C THR A 220 -25.23 -1.43 -18.47
N LYS A 221 -24.90 -0.71 -17.38
CA LYS A 221 -25.88 0.23 -16.79
C LYS A 221 -25.52 1.72 -16.73
N LEU A 222 -24.30 2.14 -17.06
CA LEU A 222 -23.97 3.57 -17.06
C LEU A 222 -24.21 4.18 -18.46
N PRO A 223 -25.05 5.23 -18.61
CA PRO A 223 -25.27 5.89 -19.89
C PRO A 223 -23.96 6.43 -20.50
N GLU A 224 -23.74 6.19 -21.80
CA GLU A 224 -22.60 6.72 -22.56
C GLU A 224 -22.66 8.26 -22.73
N SER A 225 -23.85 8.86 -22.54
CA SER A 225 -24.13 10.25 -22.89
C SER A 225 -23.61 11.30 -21.90
N LYS A 226 -22.97 10.92 -20.80
CA LYS A 226 -22.53 11.86 -19.76
C LYS A 226 -21.03 11.82 -19.54
N ARG A 227 -20.45 13.00 -19.41
CA ARG A 227 -19.00 13.23 -19.22
C ARG A 227 -18.56 12.61 -17.89
N ARG A 228 -17.73 11.58 -17.98
CA ARG A 228 -17.02 10.98 -16.86
C ARG A 228 -15.65 11.63 -16.77
N ASP A 229 -15.24 12.00 -15.56
CA ASP A 229 -13.92 12.57 -15.36
C ASP A 229 -12.96 11.49 -14.89
N LEU A 230 -11.97 11.16 -15.73
CA LEU A 230 -10.89 10.26 -15.37
C LEU A 230 -10.05 10.90 -14.24
N ILE A 231 -9.91 10.17 -13.14
CA ILE A 231 -9.17 10.59 -11.95
C ILE A 231 -7.74 10.04 -11.98
N LEU A 232 -7.60 8.76 -12.31
CA LEU A 232 -6.32 8.10 -12.51
C LEU A 232 -6.47 6.89 -13.45
N ALA A 233 -5.33 6.49 -14.01
CA ALA A 233 -5.17 5.19 -14.65
C ALA A 233 -3.95 4.50 -14.03
N ALA A 234 -4.06 3.21 -13.76
CA ALA A 234 -3.01 2.39 -13.16
C ALA A 234 -2.81 1.12 -13.96
N LYS A 235 -1.56 0.65 -14.04
CA LYS A 235 -1.22 -0.62 -14.68
C LYS A 235 -0.56 -1.55 -13.67
N PHE A 236 -1.14 -2.73 -13.53
CA PHE A 236 -0.65 -3.78 -12.65
C PHE A 236 -0.11 -4.93 -13.49
N ILE A 237 1.11 -5.36 -13.19
CA ILE A 237 1.69 -6.57 -13.78
C ILE A 237 1.52 -7.70 -12.77
N MET A 238 0.67 -8.66 -13.14
CA MET A 238 0.42 -9.87 -12.38
C MET A 238 1.22 -11.02 -12.99
N VAL A 239 1.73 -11.92 -12.15
CA VAL A 239 2.47 -13.12 -12.59
C VAL A 239 1.79 -14.37 -12.06
N ALA A 240 1.52 -15.31 -12.95
CA ALA A 240 1.02 -16.63 -12.60
C ALA A 240 2.17 -17.59 -12.31
N ARG A 241 1.99 -18.36 -11.24
CA ARG A 241 2.90 -19.41 -10.80
C ARG A 241 2.15 -20.71 -10.59
N ASP A 242 2.87 -21.78 -10.84
CA ASP A 242 2.44 -23.13 -10.55
C ASP A 242 2.36 -23.31 -9.02
N PRO A 243 1.21 -23.74 -8.45
CA PRO A 243 1.02 -23.80 -7.01
C PRO A 243 1.95 -24.78 -6.29
N ASP A 244 2.36 -25.85 -6.97
CA ASP A 244 3.13 -26.94 -6.39
C ASP A 244 4.64 -26.70 -6.51
N THR A 245 5.08 -26.09 -7.61
CA THR A 245 6.51 -25.86 -7.91
C THR A 245 6.98 -24.42 -7.71
N ASP A 246 6.06 -23.47 -7.51
CA ASP A 246 6.30 -22.02 -7.44
C ASP A 246 6.99 -21.43 -8.69
N LYS A 247 7.09 -22.20 -9.78
CA LYS A 247 7.68 -21.77 -11.05
C LYS A 247 6.67 -20.98 -11.87
N ALA A 248 7.18 -20.17 -12.80
CA ALA A 248 6.35 -19.41 -13.73
C ALA A 248 5.43 -20.36 -14.53
N ALA A 249 4.12 -20.08 -14.52
CA ALA A 249 3.12 -20.87 -15.22
C ALA A 249 2.57 -20.11 -16.43
N LYS A 250 2.29 -20.83 -17.53
CA LYS A 250 1.80 -20.22 -18.76
C LYS A 250 0.34 -19.77 -18.60
N VAL A 251 0.06 -18.51 -18.92
CA VAL A 251 -1.29 -17.93 -18.80
C VAL A 251 -2.09 -18.04 -20.11
N PRO A 252 -3.44 -18.05 -20.03
CA PRO A 252 -4.32 -17.95 -21.20
C PRO A 252 -3.96 -16.77 -22.09
N GLN A 253 -3.84 -16.97 -23.40
CA GLN A 253 -3.54 -15.90 -24.33
C GLN A 253 -4.80 -15.09 -24.67
N LEU A 254 -4.60 -13.83 -25.09
CA LEU A 254 -5.70 -12.98 -25.52
C LEU A 254 -6.04 -13.23 -27.00
N ARG A 255 -7.32 -13.46 -27.26
CA ARG A 255 -7.91 -13.39 -28.60
C ARG A 255 -8.32 -11.94 -28.88
N LEU A 256 -7.80 -11.39 -29.97
CA LEU A 256 -7.99 -9.99 -30.37
C LEU A 256 -8.95 -9.94 -31.56
N ASP A 257 -10.22 -9.66 -31.31
CA ASP A 257 -11.27 -9.66 -32.33
C ASP A 257 -11.36 -8.31 -33.07
N THR A 258 -11.05 -7.20 -32.39
CA THR A 258 -11.18 -5.83 -32.93
C THR A 258 -9.84 -5.12 -33.12
N ASP A 259 -9.80 -4.12 -33.99
CA ASP A 259 -8.58 -3.29 -34.17
C ASP A 259 -8.23 -2.49 -32.92
N ALA A 260 -9.23 -2.04 -32.15
CA ALA A 260 -9.02 -1.39 -30.86
C ALA A 260 -8.33 -2.32 -29.85
N GLU A 261 -8.74 -3.58 -29.76
CA GLU A 261 -8.07 -4.58 -28.90
C GLU A 261 -6.62 -4.84 -29.36
N ARG A 262 -6.37 -4.88 -30.67
CA ARG A 262 -5.00 -5.03 -31.22
C ARG A 262 -4.11 -3.86 -30.86
N GLU A 263 -4.63 -2.64 -30.93
CA GLU A 263 -3.91 -1.43 -30.54
C GLU A 263 -3.59 -1.42 -29.04
N ILE A 264 -4.57 -1.74 -28.19
CA ILE A 264 -4.37 -1.87 -26.73
C ILE A 264 -3.28 -2.91 -26.43
N PHE A 265 -3.32 -4.07 -27.09
CA PHE A 265 -2.33 -5.12 -26.90
C PHE A 265 -0.93 -4.69 -27.37
N ALA A 266 -0.82 -4.01 -28.51
CA ALA A 266 0.44 -3.47 -29.01
C ALA A 266 1.04 -2.43 -28.05
N ASN A 267 0.19 -1.57 -27.47
CA ASN A 267 0.62 -0.61 -26.44
C ASN A 267 1.18 -1.30 -25.19
N GLY A 268 0.59 -2.41 -24.75
CA GLY A 268 1.15 -3.21 -23.65
C GLY A 268 2.53 -3.81 -23.96
N ALA A 269 2.76 -4.25 -25.20
CA ALA A 269 4.08 -4.70 -25.63
C ALA A 269 5.13 -3.58 -25.64
N LEU A 270 4.73 -2.37 -26.05
CA LEU A 270 5.58 -1.17 -25.98
C LEU A 270 5.89 -0.78 -24.53
N HIS A 271 4.91 -0.85 -23.62
CA HIS A 271 5.12 -0.58 -22.20
C HIS A 271 6.12 -1.54 -21.58
N LYS A 272 5.97 -2.85 -21.83
CA LYS A 272 6.93 -3.87 -21.40
C LYS A 272 8.36 -3.53 -21.87
N THR A 273 8.50 -3.09 -23.11
CA THR A 273 9.81 -2.70 -23.69
C THR A 273 10.36 -1.44 -23.03
N ARG A 274 9.54 -0.41 -22.82
CA ARG A 274 9.93 0.84 -22.15
C ARG A 274 10.45 0.57 -20.74
N LYS A 275 9.72 -0.24 -19.96
CA LYS A 275 10.11 -0.63 -18.60
C LYS A 275 11.46 -1.34 -18.55
N GLN A 276 11.74 -2.19 -19.54
CA GLN A 276 13.05 -2.84 -19.66
C GLN A 276 14.17 -1.81 -19.90
N ILE A 277 13.95 -0.84 -20.78
CA ILE A 277 14.91 0.23 -21.09
C ILE A 277 15.14 1.13 -19.86
N GLU A 278 14.09 1.55 -19.17
CA GLU A 278 14.19 2.38 -17.96
C GLU A 278 14.93 1.66 -16.84
N SER A 279 14.76 0.34 -16.70
CA SER A 279 15.55 -0.44 -15.75
C SER A 279 17.05 -0.41 -16.05
N GLN A 280 17.45 -0.23 -17.33
CA GLN A 280 18.87 -0.17 -17.74
C GLN A 280 19.48 1.21 -17.50
N SER A 281 18.67 2.28 -17.44
CA SER A 281 19.13 3.65 -17.19
C SER A 281 19.22 4.04 -15.71
N ALA A 282 18.86 3.12 -14.79
CA ALA A 282 18.96 3.31 -13.35
C ALA A 282 20.37 3.73 -12.91
N LEU A 283 20.47 4.67 -11.96
CA LEU A 283 21.75 5.23 -11.48
C LEU A 283 22.73 4.19 -10.93
N ILE A 284 22.21 3.06 -10.45
CA ILE A 284 23.04 1.94 -9.98
C ILE A 284 23.78 1.23 -11.13
N ARG A 285 23.27 1.32 -12.36
CA ARG A 285 23.85 0.71 -13.57
C ARG A 285 24.60 1.73 -14.42
N LYS A 286 24.08 2.94 -14.54
CA LYS A 286 24.65 4.01 -15.38
C LYS A 286 24.96 5.24 -14.52
N PRO A 287 26.17 5.82 -14.63
CA PRO A 287 26.51 7.01 -13.86
C PRO A 287 25.64 8.23 -14.27
N PRO A 288 25.55 9.24 -13.39
CA PRO A 288 24.89 10.51 -13.70
C PRO A 288 25.45 11.19 -14.96
N SER A 289 24.62 11.97 -15.65
CA SER A 289 25.06 12.83 -16.75
C SER A 289 25.93 13.99 -16.25
N VAL A 290 26.61 14.71 -17.16
CA VAL A 290 27.44 15.88 -16.81
C VAL A 290 26.61 16.96 -16.10
N GLU A 291 25.39 17.22 -16.57
CA GLU A 291 24.47 18.18 -15.95
C GLU A 291 24.03 17.72 -14.54
N GLU A 292 23.78 16.43 -14.38
CA GLU A 292 23.40 15.86 -13.09
C GLU A 292 24.57 15.85 -12.09
N MET A 293 25.80 15.64 -12.56
CA MET A 293 27.01 15.78 -11.75
C MET A 293 27.21 17.22 -11.29
N SER A 294 26.95 18.20 -12.17
CA SER A 294 26.98 19.62 -11.79
C SER A 294 25.99 19.91 -10.67
N PHE A 295 24.75 19.40 -10.79
CA PHE A 295 23.74 19.53 -9.74
C PHE A 295 24.18 18.91 -8.41
N VAL A 296 24.78 17.71 -8.43
CA VAL A 296 25.33 17.07 -7.23
C VAL A 296 26.44 17.90 -6.59
N HIS A 297 27.30 18.51 -7.41
CA HIS A 297 28.36 19.40 -6.93
C HIS A 297 27.80 20.68 -6.31
N ASP A 298 26.72 21.24 -6.87
CA ASP A 298 26.01 22.40 -6.30
C ASP A 298 25.42 22.08 -4.92
N LEU A 299 24.80 20.91 -4.76
CA LEU A 299 24.32 20.43 -3.46
C LEU A 299 25.45 20.31 -2.43
N TYR A 300 26.62 19.79 -2.85
CA TYR A 300 27.79 19.69 -1.99
C TYR A 300 28.34 21.06 -1.58
N LYS A 301 28.44 22.02 -2.51
CA LYS A 301 28.85 23.41 -2.19
C LYS A 301 27.90 24.03 -1.18
N GLU A 302 26.59 23.83 -1.35
CA GLU A 302 25.60 24.37 -0.43
C GLU A 302 25.67 23.71 0.96
N TYR A 303 25.82 22.38 1.03
CA TYR A 303 26.05 21.66 2.28
C TYR A 303 27.25 22.25 3.05
N ASN A 304 28.38 22.46 2.37
CA ASN A 304 29.59 22.99 2.98
C ASN A 304 29.39 24.41 3.53
N LYS A 305 28.61 25.26 2.85
CA LYS A 305 28.31 26.62 3.33
C LYS A 305 27.77 26.64 4.76
N TYR A 306 26.95 25.65 5.14
CA TYR A 306 26.35 25.58 6.48
C TYR A 306 27.20 24.78 7.49
N VAL A 307 27.93 23.76 7.06
CA VAL A 307 28.77 22.97 7.98
C VAL A 307 30.07 23.68 8.35
N TYR A 308 30.70 24.38 7.41
CA TYR A 308 31.89 25.18 7.73
C TYR A 308 31.56 26.31 8.70
N SER A 309 30.39 26.95 8.57
CA SER A 309 29.99 28.03 9.47
C SER A 309 29.70 27.55 10.90
N GLU A 310 29.07 26.38 11.06
CA GLU A 310 28.89 25.72 12.36
C GLU A 310 30.23 25.48 13.07
N ASN A 311 31.25 25.00 12.33
CA ASN A 311 32.55 24.66 12.91
C ASN A 311 33.46 25.87 13.19
N THR A 312 33.31 26.95 12.42
CA THR A 312 34.23 28.12 12.47
C THR A 312 33.62 29.35 13.15
N HIS A 313 32.40 29.25 13.70
CA HIS A 313 31.64 30.40 14.23
C HIS A 313 31.50 31.54 13.21
N ALA A 314 31.44 31.22 11.92
CA ALA A 314 31.26 32.19 10.84
C ALA A 314 29.78 32.62 10.69
N SER A 315 29.54 33.82 10.17
CA SER A 315 28.23 34.51 10.16
C SER A 315 27.10 33.85 9.34
N VAL A 316 27.34 32.72 8.65
CA VAL A 316 26.35 32.10 7.77
C VAL A 316 25.58 31.01 8.52
N VAL A 317 24.51 31.40 9.21
CA VAL A 317 23.61 30.45 9.90
C VAL A 317 22.71 29.76 8.89
N LYS A 318 22.54 28.43 9.03
CA LYS A 318 21.59 27.65 8.21
C LYS A 318 20.16 28.16 8.45
N PRO A 319 19.45 28.65 7.42
CA PRO A 319 18.05 29.06 7.56
C PRO A 319 17.14 27.93 8.08
N ASP A 320 16.05 28.30 8.76
CA ASP A 320 15.11 27.36 9.37
C ASP A 320 14.29 26.54 8.36
N HIS A 321 14.02 27.12 7.19
CA HIS A 321 13.32 26.43 6.10
C HIS A 321 14.23 25.39 5.40
N ILE A 322 15.52 25.37 5.69
CA ILE A 322 16.46 24.36 5.18
C ILE A 322 16.56 23.23 6.20
N ILE A 323 16.13 22.04 5.80
CA ILE A 323 16.10 20.86 6.66
C ILE A 323 17.08 19.83 6.14
N TRP A 324 17.85 19.22 7.05
CA TRP A 324 18.73 18.13 6.66
C TRP A 324 17.92 16.91 6.28
N MET A 325 18.31 16.24 5.18
CA MET A 325 17.62 15.03 4.71
C MET A 325 17.51 13.96 5.79
N LYS A 326 18.55 13.81 6.64
CA LYS A 326 18.53 12.83 7.74
C LYS A 326 17.46 13.13 8.80
N ASP A 327 17.06 14.39 8.97
CA ASP A 327 16.12 14.83 10.01
C ASP A 327 14.66 14.69 9.55
N THR A 328 14.42 14.29 8.30
CA THR A 328 13.09 13.99 7.76
C THR A 328 12.71 12.51 7.87
N ARG A 329 13.59 11.68 8.46
CA ARG A 329 13.42 10.24 8.55
C ARG A 329 12.33 9.87 9.56
N LEU A 330 11.38 9.06 9.12
CA LEU A 330 10.40 8.39 9.96
C LEU A 330 10.49 6.88 9.79
N GLN A 331 10.21 6.15 10.86
CA GLN A 331 10.22 4.70 10.86
C GLN A 331 8.88 4.17 11.38
N ASN A 332 8.39 3.10 10.77
CA ASN A 332 7.23 2.37 11.22
C ASN A 332 7.52 0.86 11.12
N ILE A 333 7.41 0.16 12.25
CA ILE A 333 7.65 -1.29 12.33
C ILE A 333 6.32 -1.97 12.67
N ASN A 334 5.89 -2.91 11.83
CA ASN A 334 4.64 -3.64 12.03
C ASN A 334 4.89 -5.14 11.95
N LEU A 335 4.33 -5.89 12.90
CA LEU A 335 4.19 -7.33 12.75
C LEU A 335 3.07 -7.61 11.74
N THR A 336 3.29 -8.54 10.81
CA THR A 336 2.28 -8.90 9.82
C THR A 336 1.35 -9.99 10.34
N TYR A 337 0.05 -9.85 10.12
CA TYR A 337 -0.95 -10.74 10.70
C TYR A 337 -1.80 -11.44 9.63
N PRO A 338 -2.50 -12.54 9.98
CA PRO A 338 -3.34 -13.26 9.03
C PRO A 338 -4.43 -12.41 8.36
N GLN A 339 -4.93 -11.36 9.01
CA GLN A 339 -5.93 -10.46 8.41
C GLN A 339 -5.37 -9.60 7.27
N ASP A 340 -4.06 -9.56 7.03
CA ASP A 340 -3.42 -8.77 5.97
C ASP A 340 -2.96 -9.65 4.79
N ARG A 341 -3.34 -10.95 4.81
CA ARG A 341 -2.93 -11.94 3.81
C ARG A 341 -3.78 -11.93 2.53
N ASN A 342 -3.14 -12.20 1.42
CA ASN A 342 -3.78 -12.61 0.18
C ASN A 342 -4.26 -14.08 0.27
N ILE A 343 -4.93 -14.57 -0.76
CA ILE A 343 -5.45 -15.94 -0.81
C ILE A 343 -4.36 -17.03 -0.72
N HIS A 344 -3.09 -16.67 -0.89
CA HIS A 344 -1.93 -17.58 -0.83
C HIS A 344 -1.18 -17.51 0.50
N ASN A 345 -1.80 -16.96 1.54
CA ASN A 345 -1.18 -16.78 2.85
C ASN A 345 0.09 -15.92 2.85
N LYS A 346 0.25 -15.02 1.88
CA LYS A 346 1.31 -13.99 1.86
C LYS A 346 0.71 -12.62 2.10
N ILE A 347 1.48 -11.69 2.62
CA ILE A 347 1.01 -10.31 2.79
C ILE A 347 0.75 -9.68 1.43
N PHE A 348 -0.37 -8.98 1.38
CA PHE A 348 -0.95 -8.45 0.17
C PHE A 348 -0.20 -7.20 -0.34
N GLY A 349 0.05 -7.10 -1.65
CA GLY A 349 0.83 -6.00 -2.24
C GLY A 349 0.19 -4.62 -1.98
N GLY A 350 -1.14 -4.56 -2.09
CA GLY A 350 -1.95 -3.39 -1.75
C GLY A 350 -1.79 -2.93 -0.30
N TYR A 351 -1.63 -3.87 0.64
CA TYR A 351 -1.40 -3.54 2.04
C TYR A 351 -0.01 -2.89 2.24
N LEU A 352 1.04 -3.41 1.58
CA LEU A 352 2.35 -2.75 1.63
C LEU A 352 2.31 -1.34 1.03
N MET A 353 1.62 -1.17 -0.11
CA MET A 353 1.46 0.16 -0.73
C MET A 353 0.73 1.14 0.19
N ARG A 354 -0.32 0.68 0.87
CA ARG A 354 -1.05 1.48 1.86
C ARG A 354 -0.14 1.93 3.00
N LEU A 355 0.59 1.00 3.63
CA LEU A 355 1.51 1.34 4.73
C LEU A 355 2.60 2.31 4.28
N ALA A 356 3.15 2.11 3.08
CA ALA A 356 4.16 2.99 2.51
C ALA A 356 3.59 4.40 2.25
N TYR A 357 2.39 4.49 1.67
CA TYR A 357 1.70 5.76 1.44
C TYR A 357 1.45 6.52 2.75
N GLU A 358 0.98 5.83 3.78
CA GLU A 358 0.65 6.45 5.07
C GLU A 358 1.89 6.97 5.79
N LEU A 359 2.98 6.20 5.78
CA LEU A 359 4.25 6.66 6.35
C LEU A 359 4.86 7.81 5.52
N GLY A 360 4.80 7.71 4.19
CA GLY A 360 5.32 8.72 3.28
C GLY A 360 4.57 10.05 3.37
N SER A 361 3.23 10.01 3.39
CA SER A 361 2.39 11.20 3.57
C SER A 361 2.60 11.82 4.95
N THR A 362 2.76 11.02 6.01
CA THR A 362 3.09 11.54 7.36
C THR A 362 4.43 12.26 7.37
N SER A 363 5.47 11.70 6.72
CA SER A 363 6.79 12.36 6.57
C SER A 363 6.66 13.69 5.82
N ALA A 364 5.91 13.71 4.72
CA ALA A 364 5.67 14.92 3.94
C ALA A 364 4.85 15.99 4.72
N ILE A 365 3.87 15.59 5.53
CA ILE A 365 3.08 16.53 6.36
C ILE A 365 3.97 17.15 7.45
N ILE A 366 4.75 16.34 8.17
CA ILE A 366 5.67 16.83 9.21
C ILE A 366 6.73 17.75 8.60
N PHE A 367 7.25 17.37 7.43
CA PHE A 367 8.21 18.18 6.71
C PHE A 367 7.60 19.51 6.31
N SER A 368 6.51 19.50 5.56
CA SER A 368 5.91 20.70 4.94
C SER A 368 5.11 21.57 5.90
N ARG A 369 4.65 21.01 7.03
CA ARG A 369 3.72 21.63 7.98
C ARG A 369 2.42 22.11 7.32
N SER A 370 1.99 21.44 6.25
CA SER A 370 0.81 21.78 5.45
C SER A 370 0.03 20.52 5.07
N PRO A 371 -1.28 20.64 4.82
CA PRO A 371 -2.02 19.65 4.04
C PRO A 371 -1.35 19.42 2.67
N LEU A 372 -1.53 18.21 2.14
CA LEU A 372 -0.88 17.75 0.91
C LEU A 372 -1.89 17.32 -0.14
N ASN A 373 -1.60 17.67 -1.40
CA ASN A 373 -2.12 16.98 -2.58
C ASN A 373 -1.16 15.82 -2.89
N PHE A 374 -1.70 14.64 -3.16
CA PHE A 374 -0.92 13.54 -3.70
C PHE A 374 -0.87 13.67 -5.23
N LEU A 375 0.33 13.58 -5.81
CA LEU A 375 0.54 13.74 -7.25
C LEU A 375 0.80 12.41 -7.93
N SER A 376 1.72 11.59 -7.40
CA SER A 376 2.06 10.32 -8.04
C SER A 376 2.75 9.31 -7.12
N LEU A 377 2.58 8.03 -7.47
CA LEU A 377 3.38 6.90 -7.00
C LEU A 377 4.18 6.41 -8.20
N ASP A 378 5.51 6.45 -8.14
CA ASP A 378 6.34 5.89 -9.23
C ASP A 378 6.30 4.35 -9.24
N ASP A 379 6.89 3.74 -10.29
CA ASP A 379 6.91 2.30 -10.48
C ASP A 379 7.38 1.53 -9.23
N VAL A 380 6.55 0.57 -8.80
CA VAL A 380 6.81 -0.32 -7.68
C VAL A 380 7.10 -1.71 -8.22
N THR A 381 8.20 -2.32 -7.79
CA THR A 381 8.49 -3.74 -8.07
C THR A 381 8.47 -4.53 -6.76
N PHE A 382 7.61 -5.56 -6.70
CA PHE A 382 7.53 -6.48 -5.57
C PHE A 382 8.58 -7.56 -5.74
N ARG A 383 9.72 -7.38 -5.05
CA ARG A 383 10.89 -8.25 -5.24
C ARG A 383 10.73 -9.59 -4.55
N ARG A 384 10.03 -9.61 -3.41
CA ARG A 384 9.85 -10.79 -2.57
C ARG A 384 8.46 -10.82 -1.97
N PRO A 385 7.86 -12.02 -1.79
CA PRO A 385 6.68 -12.17 -0.97
C PRO A 385 7.04 -11.91 0.50
N VAL A 386 6.10 -11.36 1.25
CA VAL A 386 6.22 -11.16 2.70
C VAL A 386 5.35 -12.19 3.39
N GLU A 387 5.93 -12.95 4.33
CA GLU A 387 5.21 -13.98 5.10
C GLU A 387 4.34 -13.38 6.20
N ILE A 388 3.32 -14.12 6.62
CA ILE A 388 2.58 -13.82 7.85
C ILE A 388 3.50 -14.06 9.05
N GLY A 389 3.47 -13.17 10.03
CA GLY A 389 4.34 -13.20 11.21
C GLY A 389 5.73 -12.59 10.95
N ALA A 390 6.00 -12.15 9.72
CA ALA A 390 7.20 -11.39 9.41
C ALA A 390 7.13 -9.99 10.06
N ILE A 391 8.27 -9.41 10.38
CA ILE A 391 8.34 -8.04 10.91
C ILE A 391 8.66 -7.10 9.75
N LEU A 392 7.73 -6.21 9.43
CA LEU A 392 7.84 -5.24 8.34
C LEU A 392 8.39 -3.92 8.87
N ASP A 393 9.59 -3.54 8.43
CA ASP A 393 10.31 -2.33 8.84
C ASP A 393 10.34 -1.29 7.72
N LEU A 394 9.48 -0.28 7.81
CA LEU A 394 9.36 0.79 6.82
C LEU A 394 10.09 2.05 7.27
N HIS A 395 10.86 2.65 6.35
CA HIS A 395 11.57 3.92 6.56
C HIS A 395 11.16 4.92 5.49
N ALA A 396 10.58 6.05 5.89
CA ALA A 396 10.28 7.15 4.98
C ALA A 396 11.29 8.29 5.15
N GLN A 397 11.62 8.96 4.05
CA GLN A 397 12.51 10.11 4.04
C GLN A 397 12.14 11.05 2.89
N VAL A 398 12.03 12.35 3.16
CA VAL A 398 11.92 13.37 2.10
C VAL A 398 13.29 13.46 1.40
N VAL A 399 13.35 13.17 0.11
CA VAL A 399 14.60 13.06 -0.65
C VAL A 399 14.85 14.23 -1.60
N TYR A 400 13.80 14.87 -2.10
CA TYR A 400 13.93 16.01 -3.01
C TYR A 400 12.75 16.96 -2.86
N THR A 401 13.00 18.25 -3.09
CA THR A 401 11.99 19.32 -3.01
C THR A 401 12.20 20.34 -4.13
N ARG A 402 11.13 20.74 -4.82
CA ARG A 402 11.13 21.84 -5.79
C ARG A 402 9.85 22.63 -5.61
N GLU A 403 9.98 23.93 -5.36
CA GLU A 403 8.84 24.81 -5.06
C GLU A 403 7.99 24.26 -3.90
N ASN A 404 6.75 23.83 -4.18
CA ASN A 404 5.83 23.26 -3.18
C ASN A 404 5.75 21.73 -3.27
N LYS A 405 6.46 21.14 -4.23
CA LYS A 405 6.47 19.69 -4.48
C LYS A 405 7.62 19.03 -3.74
N MET A 406 7.37 17.83 -3.26
CA MET A 406 8.38 17.01 -2.58
C MET A 406 8.24 15.56 -3.00
N VAL A 407 9.39 14.89 -3.13
CA VAL A 407 9.49 13.46 -3.34
C VAL A 407 9.90 12.81 -2.04
N VAL A 408 9.13 11.81 -1.62
CA VAL A 408 9.39 10.99 -0.43
C VAL A 408 9.72 9.58 -0.87
N LYS A 409 10.85 9.08 -0.42
CA LYS A 409 11.22 7.66 -0.59
C LYS A 409 10.78 6.90 0.64
N VAL A 410 10.10 5.78 0.46
CA VAL A 410 9.77 4.82 1.51
C VAL A 410 10.40 3.47 1.18
N VAL A 411 11.16 2.90 2.11
CA VAL A 411 11.83 1.62 1.93
C VAL A 411 11.29 0.63 2.94
N ALA A 412 10.73 -0.48 2.45
CA ALA A 412 10.22 -1.57 3.27
C ALA A 412 11.22 -2.73 3.32
N HIS A 413 11.60 -3.13 4.53
CA HIS A 413 12.40 -4.31 4.78
C HIS A 413 11.58 -5.37 5.52
N VAL A 414 11.91 -6.63 5.27
CA VAL A 414 11.47 -7.75 6.11
C VAL A 414 12.59 -8.07 7.09
N LEU A 415 12.26 -8.08 8.38
CA LEU A 415 13.15 -8.50 9.44
C LEU A 415 12.82 -9.93 9.87
N ASP A 416 13.84 -10.77 9.93
CA ASP A 416 13.72 -12.09 10.54
C ASP A 416 14.09 -12.02 12.02
N ALA A 417 13.14 -12.38 12.89
CA ALA A 417 13.31 -12.24 14.34
C ALA A 417 14.38 -13.17 14.93
N GLN A 418 14.64 -14.32 14.29
CA GLN A 418 15.57 -15.33 14.82
C GLN A 418 17.02 -15.03 14.44
N SER A 419 17.25 -14.71 13.17
CA SER A 419 18.59 -14.41 12.63
C SER A 419 18.98 -12.94 12.75
N GLY A 420 18.01 -12.04 12.94
CA GLY A 420 18.23 -10.59 12.88
C GLY A 420 18.53 -10.08 11.47
N SER A 421 18.33 -10.90 10.43
CA SER A 421 18.55 -10.50 9.04
C SER A 421 17.54 -9.42 8.63
N ARG A 422 17.99 -8.53 7.74
CA ARG A 422 17.19 -7.43 7.19
C ARG A 422 17.27 -7.46 5.69
N GLU A 423 16.16 -7.79 5.05
CA GLU A 423 16.08 -7.94 3.61
C GLU A 423 15.19 -6.88 2.97
N LEU A 424 15.64 -6.30 1.87
CA LEU A 424 14.84 -5.35 1.11
C LEU A 424 13.66 -6.06 0.43
N SER A 425 12.44 -5.58 0.72
CA SER A 425 11.21 -6.01 0.05
C SER A 425 10.87 -5.08 -1.10
N ASN A 426 10.65 -3.80 -0.78
CA ASN A 426 10.10 -2.81 -1.71
C ASN A 426 10.68 -1.42 -1.47
N GLU A 427 10.73 -0.64 -2.54
CA GLU A 427 10.98 0.80 -2.49
C GLU A 427 9.78 1.49 -3.15
N PHE A 428 9.29 2.55 -2.51
CA PHE A 428 8.19 3.38 -2.98
C PHE A 428 8.69 4.81 -3.10
N TRP A 429 8.35 5.48 -4.20
CA TRP A 429 8.65 6.89 -4.40
C TRP A 429 7.33 7.60 -4.61
N LEU A 430 7.04 8.53 -3.71
CA LEU A 430 5.76 9.22 -3.62
C LEU A 430 6.00 10.71 -3.82
N THR A 431 5.23 11.31 -4.72
CA THR A 431 5.28 12.76 -4.98
C THR A 431 4.06 13.43 -4.36
N PHE A 432 4.32 14.45 -3.55
CA PHE A 432 3.30 15.27 -2.91
C PHE A 432 3.51 16.75 -3.21
N GLU A 433 2.43 17.53 -3.12
CA GLU A 433 2.45 18.99 -3.21
C GLU A 433 1.79 19.59 -1.97
N ALA A 434 2.45 20.56 -1.34
CA ALA A 434 1.87 21.30 -0.22
C ALA A 434 0.81 22.31 -0.71
N VAL A 435 -0.39 22.25 -0.15
CA VAL A 435 -1.55 23.08 -0.55
C VAL A 435 -1.37 24.54 -0.19
N SER A 436 -0.85 24.83 1.01
CA SER A 436 -0.63 26.19 1.48
C SER A 436 0.68 26.22 2.26
N PRO A 437 1.82 26.35 1.57
CA PRO A 437 3.04 26.71 2.29
C PRO A 437 2.81 28.10 2.91
N VAL A 438 3.11 28.25 4.19
CA VAL A 438 3.11 29.56 4.84
C VAL A 438 3.92 30.53 3.96
N PRO A 439 3.42 31.74 3.63
CA PRO A 439 4.14 32.69 2.79
C PRO A 439 5.56 32.91 3.33
N GLY A 440 6.57 32.53 2.55
CA GLY A 440 7.99 32.65 2.92
C GLY A 440 8.66 31.39 3.47
N GLU A 441 7.95 30.28 3.71
CA GLU A 441 8.52 29.04 4.29
C GLU A 441 8.44 27.84 3.34
N LYS A 442 8.85 27.98 2.08
CA LYS A 442 9.05 26.81 1.21
C LYS A 442 10.24 26.00 1.72
N ARG A 443 9.95 24.93 2.46
CA ARG A 443 10.97 24.09 3.07
C ARG A 443 11.74 23.32 2.01
N ARG A 444 13.07 23.36 2.10
CA ARG A 444 13.97 22.67 1.18
C ARG A 444 14.77 21.63 1.94
N VAL A 445 14.86 20.43 1.38
CA VAL A 445 15.71 19.35 1.92
C VAL A 445 17.11 19.45 1.35
N ILE A 446 18.14 19.26 2.19
CA ILE A 446 19.55 19.23 1.76
C ILE A 446 20.23 17.92 2.19
N PRO A 447 20.94 17.23 1.27
CA PRO A 447 21.72 16.03 1.56
C PRO A 447 22.96 16.33 2.40
N ARG A 448 23.44 15.34 3.18
CA ARG A 448 24.70 15.46 3.95
C ARG A 448 25.79 14.49 3.52
N SER A 449 25.46 13.55 2.63
CA SER A 449 26.39 12.53 2.15
C SER A 449 26.27 12.38 0.64
N TYR A 450 27.28 11.79 0.00
CA TYR A 450 27.21 11.46 -1.42
C TYR A 450 26.01 10.57 -1.75
N ASN A 451 25.71 9.60 -0.88
CA ASN A 451 24.53 8.74 -1.02
C ASN A 451 23.22 9.55 -0.98
N ASP A 452 23.10 10.51 -0.06
CA ASP A 452 21.94 11.41 0.00
C ASP A 452 21.86 12.29 -1.26
N CYS A 453 23.00 12.72 -1.82
CA CYS A 453 23.02 13.46 -3.09
C CYS A 453 22.51 12.59 -4.25
N MET A 454 22.84 11.30 -4.29
CA MET A 454 22.30 10.37 -5.29
C MET A 454 20.79 10.17 -5.11
N LEU A 455 20.30 10.07 -3.87
CA LEU A 455 18.86 10.02 -3.57
C LEU A 455 18.13 11.29 -4.01
N CYS A 456 18.75 12.46 -3.78
CA CYS A 456 18.24 13.75 -4.21
C CYS A 456 18.15 13.84 -5.74
N LEU A 457 19.18 13.36 -6.44
CA LEU A 457 19.20 13.30 -7.91
C LEU A 457 18.11 12.36 -8.45
N GLU A 458 17.93 11.19 -7.86
CA GLU A 458 16.87 10.25 -8.25
C GLU A 458 15.48 10.85 -8.00
N GLY A 459 15.29 11.54 -6.86
CA GLY A 459 14.07 12.29 -6.58
C GLY A 459 13.82 13.42 -7.60
N LYS A 460 14.87 14.10 -8.04
CA LYS A 460 14.79 15.12 -9.11
C LYS A 460 14.32 14.51 -10.44
N ARG A 461 14.89 13.37 -10.85
CA ARG A 461 14.49 12.65 -12.08
C ARG A 461 12.99 12.32 -12.06
N ARG A 462 12.50 11.80 -10.94
CA ARG A 462 11.09 11.37 -10.77
C ARG A 462 10.11 12.53 -10.81
N LEU A 463 10.49 13.67 -10.23
CA LEU A 463 9.66 14.88 -10.28
C LEU A 463 9.60 15.47 -11.70
N THR A 464 10.66 15.36 -12.50
CA THR A 464 10.70 15.90 -13.86
C THR A 464 9.92 15.09 -14.90
N VAL A 465 9.48 13.89 -14.56
CA VAL A 465 8.71 13.02 -15.49
C VAL A 465 7.24 13.44 -15.61
N GLU A 466 6.82 14.56 -15.01
CA GLU A 466 5.53 15.21 -15.31
C GLU A 466 5.44 15.56 -16.82
N LYS A 467 4.68 14.77 -17.57
CA LYS A 467 4.31 15.01 -18.98
C LYS A 467 2.82 14.79 -19.19
#